data_AF-A0A2A4U2R3-F1
#
_entry.id   AF-A0A2A4U2R3-F1
#
_cell.length_a   1.000
_cell.length_b   1.000
_cell.length_c   1.000
_cell.angle_alpha   90.00
_cell.angle_beta   90.00
_cell.angle_gamma   90.00
#
_symmetry.space_group_name_H-M   'P 1'
#
loop_
_entity.id
_entity.type
_entity.pdbx_description
1 polymer ?
#
loop_
_entity_poly.entity_id
_entity_poly.type
_entity_poly.pdbx_seq_one_letter_code
_entity_poly.pdbx_strand_id
1 'polypeptide(L)' 'AINQSSIVMNLTVDGQAKTFELTSAGTNGGKTARFDAAGRSLFEALHEHEAAGKLRVSINGTPYSGAVEHHHHGDEGK' A
#
# COMPACT_ATOMS: atom_id res chain seq x y z
N ALA A 1 7.86 -10.28 -13.22
CA ALA A 1 8.08 -8.94 -12.64
C ALA A 1 6.93 -8.02 -13.05
N ILE A 2 6.48 -7.13 -12.16
CA ILE A 2 5.47 -6.11 -12.50
C ILE A 2 6.20 -4.99 -13.26
N ASN A 3 5.82 -4.75 -14.52
CA ASN A 3 6.44 -3.71 -15.36
C ASN A 3 5.44 -2.56 -15.59
N GLN A 4 5.17 -1.80 -14.52
CA GLN A 4 4.28 -0.65 -14.53
C GLN A 4 4.99 0.54 -13.87
N SER A 5 4.76 1.75 -14.39
CA SER A 5 5.26 2.99 -13.82
C SER A 5 4.55 3.38 -12.53
N SER A 6 3.30 2.92 -12.34
CA SER A 6 2.54 3.10 -11.10
C SER A 6 1.51 2.00 -10.88
N ILE A 7 1.06 1.86 -9.63
CA ILE A 7 -0.05 1.01 -9.20
C ILE A 7 -1.00 1.80 -8.30
N VAL A 8 -2.19 1.25 -8.08
CA VAL A 8 -3.21 1.86 -7.22
C VAL A 8 -3.34 1.07 -5.92
N MET A 9 -3.40 1.76 -4.79
CA MET A 9 -3.78 1.20 -3.49
C MET A 9 -5.13 1.77 -3.08
N ASN A 10 -6.01 0.92 -2.55
CA ASN A 10 -7.27 1.37 -1.96
C ASN A 10 -7.24 1.05 -0.47
N LEU A 11 -7.47 2.06 0.37
CA LEU A 11 -7.62 1.90 1.80
C LEU A 11 -9.06 2.21 2.19
N THR A 12 -9.61 1.46 3.14
CA THR A 12 -10.83 1.87 3.82
C THR A 12 -10.44 2.49 5.14
N VAL A 13 -10.79 3.76 5.33
CA VAL A 13 -10.50 4.51 6.56
C VAL A 13 -11.82 5.10 7.04
N ASP A 14 -12.22 4.78 8.27
CA ASP A 14 -13.52 5.18 8.84
C ASP A 14 -14.71 4.86 7.93
N GLY A 15 -14.66 3.70 7.27
CA GLY A 15 -15.70 3.26 6.32
C GLY A 15 -15.65 3.93 4.94
N GLN A 16 -14.73 4.88 4.71
CA GLN A 16 -14.56 5.56 3.42
C GLN A 16 -13.41 4.97 2.62
N ALA A 17 -13.66 4.67 1.34
CA ALA A 17 -12.63 4.23 0.42
C ALA A 17 -11.77 5.43 -0.03
N LYS A 18 -10.47 5.39 0.29
CA LYS A 18 -9.45 6.32 -0.19
C LYS A 18 -8.54 5.61 -1.20
N THR A 19 -8.30 6.23 -2.35
CA THR A 19 -7.44 5.67 -3.41
C THR A 19 -6.13 6.44 -3.48
N PHE A 20 -5.03 5.72 -3.56
CA PHE A 20 -3.67 6.26 -3.59
C PHE A 20 -2.90 5.67 -4.77
N GLU A 21 -2.13 6.50 -5.45
CA GLU A 21 -1.20 6.06 -6.48
C GLU A 21 0.19 5.83 -5.86
N LEU A 22 0.82 4.71 -6.23
CA LEU A 22 2.18 4.35 -5.83
C LEU A 22 3.04 4.33 -7.09
N THR A 23 4.17 5.03 -7.07
CA THR A 23 5.09 5.12 -8.22
C THR A 23 6.16 4.05 -8.14
N SER A 24 6.53 3.50 -9.28
CA SER A 24 7.61 2.51 -9.36
C SER A 24 8.93 3.10 -8.85
N ALA A 25 9.54 2.41 -7.90
CA ALA A 25 10.86 2.72 -7.37
C ALA A 25 11.95 1.82 -7.99
N GLY A 26 11.59 1.09 -9.06
CA GLY A 26 12.46 0.14 -9.75
C GLY A 26 12.24 -1.32 -9.33
N THR A 27 13.24 -2.16 -9.63
CA THR A 27 13.18 -3.60 -9.36
C THR A 27 14.35 -4.03 -8.49
N ASN A 28 14.12 -4.90 -7.52
CA ASN A 28 15.22 -5.50 -6.76
C ASN A 28 15.65 -6.80 -7.46
N GLY A 29 16.75 -6.71 -8.22
CA GLY A 29 17.34 -7.84 -8.95
C GLY A 29 16.39 -8.52 -9.94
N GLY A 30 15.40 -7.81 -10.48
CA GLY A 30 14.41 -8.33 -11.44
C GLY A 30 13.38 -9.32 -10.87
N LYS A 31 13.46 -9.69 -9.59
CA LYS A 31 12.58 -10.68 -8.95
C LYS A 31 11.37 -10.05 -8.29
N THR A 32 11.54 -8.86 -7.71
CA THR A 32 10.46 -8.10 -7.07
C THR A 32 10.35 -6.70 -7.67
N ALA A 33 9.12 -6.23 -7.81
CA ALA A 33 8.81 -4.85 -8.16
C ALA A 33 8.62 -4.06 -6.88
N ARG A 34 9.18 -2.85 -6.82
CA ARG A 34 9.04 -1.95 -5.68
C ARG A 34 8.25 -0.73 -6.12
N PHE A 35 7.30 -0.32 -5.30
CA PHE A 35 6.53 0.92 -5.49
C PHE A 35 6.59 1.71 -4.20
N ASP A 36 6.87 2.99 -4.32
CA ASP A 36 6.92 3.91 -3.19
C ASP A 36 5.70 4.84 -3.23
N ALA A 37 5.21 5.18 -2.04
CA ALA A 37 4.21 6.23 -1.87
C ALA A 37 4.90 7.52 -1.44
N ALA A 38 4.72 8.62 -2.17
CA ALA A 38 5.30 9.92 -1.80
C ALA A 38 4.32 10.84 -1.04
N GLY A 39 3.16 10.32 -0.61
CA GLY A 39 2.07 11.13 -0.06
C GLY A 39 1.96 11.07 1.46
N ARG A 40 2.04 12.25 2.12
CA ARG A 40 1.71 12.42 3.54
C ARG A 40 0.30 11.90 3.88
N SER A 41 -0.64 12.05 2.94
CA SER A 41 -2.02 11.58 3.07
C SER A 41 -2.17 10.06 3.18
N LEU A 42 -1.30 9.27 2.53
CA LEU A 42 -1.32 7.81 2.68
C LEU A 42 -0.82 7.41 4.06
N PHE A 43 0.25 8.06 4.52
CA PHE A 43 0.83 7.80 5.84
C PHE A 43 -0.16 8.13 6.96
N GLU A 44 -0.83 9.28 6.88
CA GLU A 44 -1.91 9.67 7.80
C GLU A 44 -3.06 8.66 7.76
N ALA A 45 -3.50 8.26 6.56
CA ALA A 45 -4.56 7.26 6.39
C ALA A 45 -4.23 5.87 6.97
N LEU A 46 -2.96 5.48 7.05
CA LEU A 46 -2.51 4.23 7.67
C LEU A 46 -2.36 4.33 9.19
N HIS A 47 -2.21 5.54 9.73
CA HIS A 47 -2.08 5.80 11.17
C HIS A 47 -3.41 6.04 11.88
N GLU A 48 -4.49 6.26 11.13
CA GLU A 48 -5.84 6.34 11.69
C GLU A 48 -6.23 4.99 12.34
N HIS A 49 -6.83 5.04 13.53
CA HIS A 49 -6.91 3.93 14.51
C HIS A 49 -7.72 2.70 14.05
N GLU A 50 -8.30 2.74 12.84
CA GLU A 50 -9.11 1.68 12.22
C GLU A 50 -8.79 1.46 10.73
N ALA A 51 -7.60 1.83 10.26
CA ALA A 51 -7.24 1.67 8.86
C ALA A 51 -7.12 0.18 8.45
N ALA A 52 -8.18 -0.36 7.86
CA ALA A 52 -8.17 -1.67 7.22
C ALA A 52 -7.79 -1.51 5.74
N GLY A 53 -6.53 -1.77 5.42
CA GLY A 53 -6.01 -1.62 4.06
C GLY A 53 -6.20 -2.86 3.21
N LYS A 54 -6.66 -2.70 1.96
CA LYS A 54 -6.62 -3.77 0.95
C LYS A 54 -5.88 -3.28 -0.29
N LEU A 55 -4.62 -3.68 -0.42
CA LEU A 55 -3.85 -3.42 -1.62
C LEU A 55 -4.48 -4.19 -2.78
N ARG A 56 -4.80 -3.52 -3.88
CA ARG A 56 -5.28 -4.14 -5.13
C ARG A 56 -4.34 -3.76 -6.26
N VAL A 57 -3.64 -4.72 -6.83
CA VAL A 57 -2.73 -4.48 -7.97
C VAL A 57 -3.19 -5.29 -9.17
N SER A 58 -3.05 -4.75 -10.37
CA SER A 58 -3.30 -5.50 -11.61
C SER A 58 -1.95 -5.82 -12.25
N ILE A 59 -1.59 -7.10 -12.29
CA ILE A 59 -0.32 -7.57 -12.87
C ILE A 59 -0.67 -8.29 -14.16
N ASN A 60 -0.21 -7.75 -15.30
CA ASN A 60 -0.50 -8.31 -16.64
C ASN A 60 -2.02 -8.51 -16.87
N GLY A 61 -2.85 -7.58 -16.41
CA GLY A 61 -4.31 -7.65 -16.53
C GLY A 61 -4.99 -8.60 -15.52
N THR A 62 -4.23 -9.34 -14.72
CA THR A 62 -4.77 -10.17 -13.64
C THR A 62 -4.87 -9.36 -12.35
N PRO A 63 -6.05 -9.21 -11.74
CA PRO A 63 -6.19 -8.50 -10.47
C PRO A 63 -5.72 -9.38 -9.30
N TYR A 64 -4.91 -8.80 -8.43
CA TYR A 64 -4.45 -9.38 -7.17
C TYR A 64 -4.87 -8.48 -6.03
N SER A 65 -5.15 -9.07 -4.87
CA SER A 65 -5.42 -8.28 -3.67
C SER A 65 -4.85 -8.93 -2.41
N GLY A 66 -4.31 -8.12 -1.52
CA GLY A 66 -3.81 -8.54 -0.21
C GLY A 66 -4.27 -7.59 0.89
N ALA A 67 -4.44 -8.12 2.10
CA ALA A 67 -4.63 -7.28 3.27
C ALA A 67 -3.31 -6.57 3.60
N VAL A 68 -3.41 -5.30 3.98
CA VAL A 68 -2.30 -4.54 4.55
C VAL A 68 -2.58 -4.44 6.03
N GLU A 69 -1.81 -5.19 6.82
CA GLU A 69 -1.86 -5.11 8.29
C GLU A 69 -0.86 -4.06 8.77
N HIS A 70 -1.35 -3.07 9.51
CA HIS A 70 -0.51 -2.11 10.22
C HIS A 70 -0.41 -2.57 11.68
N HIS A 71 0.70 -3.20 12.04
CA HIS A 71 0.97 -3.58 13.42
C HIS A 71 1.56 -2.37 14.15
N HIS A 72 0.77 -1.77 15.04
CA HIS A 72 1.31 -0.81 15.99
C HIS A 72 2.27 -1.55 16.92
N HIS A 73 3.58 -1.34 16.74
CA HIS A 73 4.55 -1.69 17.77
C HIS A 73 4.32 -0.74 18.94
N GLY A 74 3.52 -1.19 19.92
CA GLY A 74 3.47 -0.57 21.23
C GLY A 74 4.83 -0.72 21.89
N ASP A 75 5.51 0.40 22.11
CA ASP A 75 6.69 0.45 22.97
C ASP A 75 6.19 0.24 24.41
N GLU A 76 6.21 -1.01 24.88
CA GLU A 76 6.10 -1.30 26.32
C GLU A 76 7.39 -0.82 26.99
N GLY A 77 7.46 0.49 27.25
CA GLY A 77 8.42 1.07 28.16
C GLY A 77 8.28 0.40 29.53
N LYS A 78 9.32 -0.35 29.93
CA LYS A 78 9.56 -0.77 31.30
C LYS A 78 10.65 0.09 31.93
#